data_AF-A0A9Q0Z7Q9-F1
#
_entry.id   AF-A0A9Q0Z7Q9-F1
#
_cell.length_a   1.000
_cell.length_b   1.000
_cell.length_c   1.000
_cell.angle_alpha   90.00
_cell.angle_beta   90.00
_cell.angle_gamma   90.00
#
_symmetry.space_group_name_H-M   'P 1'
#
loop_
_entity.id
_entity.type
_entity.pdbx_description
1 polymer ?
#
loop_
_entity_poly.entity_id
_entity_poly.type
_entity_poly.pdbx_seq_one_letter_code
_entity_poly.pdbx_strand_id
1 'polypeptide(L)'
;MSEIVLADPIIEPQRTDRALAIDHAAASSSSGGGGGGTGPVPFDSERLPSNLTSHIQRFLRVANLIEREEPRVAYLCRFRAFEIAHGMDRNSNGRGVRQFKTSLLQRLEQDEDPTLMSRKDTSDTRELRRVYHAYSEYIIKSDGAFDLDDSHRNKSMNARRIATVLFQVLKTVTNAAGSQALADRDDEKSELYVPYNILPLDQGGSQHAIMQLPEIKAAVAAVRNIRGLPSTQDLEKTGSFMDLFEFLGVVFGFQEGNVANQREHLILLLASIHVRKSHKQTSINKLGDAAVDELVKKISKNYTSWCKFLGKKSSIELPYVKQEAQQHKILYIGLYLLIWGEAANLRFMPECLCYIFHH
;
A
#
# COMPACT_ATOMS: atom_id res chain seq x y z
N MET A 1 -39.73 -55.20 21.97
CA MET A 1 -39.09 -55.48 20.67
C MET A 1 -39.48 -54.37 19.71
N SER A 2 -38.61 -53.39 19.58
CA SER A 2 -38.62 -52.42 18.48
C SER A 2 -37.19 -51.92 18.37
N GLU A 3 -36.51 -52.44 17.37
CA GLU A 3 -35.10 -52.22 17.02
C GLU A 3 -34.93 -50.78 16.55
N ILE A 4 -34.02 -50.02 17.18
CA ILE A 4 -33.69 -48.66 16.77
C ILE A 4 -32.70 -48.76 15.61
N VAL A 5 -33.18 -48.52 14.40
CA VAL A 5 -32.34 -48.39 13.20
C VAL A 5 -31.63 -47.04 13.27
N LEU A 6 -30.30 -47.06 13.39
CA LEU A 6 -29.44 -45.89 13.20
C LEU A 6 -29.45 -45.51 11.71
N ALA A 7 -29.92 -44.30 11.41
CA ALA A 7 -29.78 -43.72 10.08
C ALA A 7 -28.33 -43.24 9.87
N ASP A 8 -27.72 -43.62 8.75
CA ASP A 8 -26.40 -43.15 8.35
C ASP A 8 -26.38 -41.63 8.15
N PRO A 9 -25.27 -40.95 8.47
CA PRO A 9 -25.16 -39.51 8.29
C PRO A 9 -25.16 -39.15 6.80
N ILE A 10 -25.99 -38.15 6.47
CA ILE A 10 -26.03 -37.50 5.16
C ILE A 10 -24.67 -36.84 4.95
N ILE A 11 -23.85 -37.42 4.06
CA ILE A 11 -22.62 -36.81 3.58
C ILE A 11 -23.03 -35.70 2.60
N GLU A 12 -23.05 -34.46 3.07
CA GLU A 12 -23.09 -33.31 2.17
C GLU A 12 -21.85 -33.34 1.27
N PRO A 13 -21.99 -33.16 -0.06
CA PRO A 13 -20.85 -33.15 -0.95
C PRO A 13 -19.95 -31.97 -0.58
N GLN A 14 -18.69 -32.28 -0.28
CA GLN A 14 -17.61 -31.33 -0.05
C GLN A 14 -17.70 -30.15 -1.01
N ARG A 15 -17.77 -28.93 -0.45
CA ARG A 15 -17.35 -27.73 -1.16
C ARG A 15 -15.95 -28.01 -1.69
N THR A 16 -15.84 -28.21 -3.00
CA THR A 16 -14.55 -28.25 -3.67
C THR A 16 -13.87 -26.91 -3.43
N ASP A 17 -12.85 -26.91 -2.59
CA ASP A 17 -11.82 -25.88 -2.59
C ASP A 17 -11.20 -25.86 -3.99
N ARG A 18 -11.78 -25.07 -4.89
CA ARG A 18 -11.15 -24.69 -6.15
C ARG A 18 -10.00 -23.77 -5.76
N ALA A 19 -8.85 -24.36 -5.44
CA ALA A 19 -7.58 -23.67 -5.48
C ALA A 19 -7.51 -22.96 -6.84
N LEU A 20 -7.42 -21.63 -6.83
CA LEU A 20 -7.20 -20.86 -8.05
C LEU A 20 -5.93 -21.39 -8.70
N ALA A 21 -6.08 -22.03 -9.87
CA ALA A 21 -4.95 -22.37 -10.71
C ALA A 21 -4.42 -21.06 -11.29
N ILE A 22 -3.53 -20.40 -10.54
CA ILE A 22 -2.83 -19.17 -10.96
C ILE A 22 -1.77 -19.59 -11.99
N ASP A 23 -2.23 -19.98 -13.18
CA ASP A 23 -1.40 -20.30 -14.33
C ASP A 23 -1.50 -19.18 -15.36
N HIS A 24 -0.97 -18.01 -14.99
CA HIS A 24 -0.72 -16.93 -15.94
C HIS A 24 0.54 -17.28 -16.74
N ALA A 25 0.41 -18.21 -17.68
CA ALA A 25 1.43 -18.46 -18.68
C ALA A 25 1.70 -17.17 -19.46
N ALA A 26 2.97 -16.84 -19.62
CA ALA A 26 3.45 -15.64 -20.28
C ALA A 26 2.78 -15.48 -21.66
N ALA A 27 1.93 -14.46 -21.82
CA ALA A 27 1.53 -14.00 -23.14
C ALA A 27 2.74 -13.29 -23.76
N SER A 28 3.66 -14.07 -24.31
CA SER A 28 4.66 -13.57 -25.25
C SER A 28 3.96 -13.20 -26.55
N SER A 29 4.27 -12.01 -27.03
CA SER A 29 3.81 -11.47 -28.31
C SER A 29 4.20 -12.39 -29.47
N SER A 30 3.26 -13.18 -30.00
CA SER A 30 3.40 -13.82 -31.30
C SER A 30 2.54 -13.09 -32.32
N SER A 31 3.19 -12.24 -33.12
CA SER A 31 2.67 -11.76 -34.39
C SER A 31 2.66 -12.93 -35.39
N GLY A 32 1.47 -13.32 -35.87
CA GLY A 32 1.32 -14.09 -37.12
C GLY A 32 0.34 -15.26 -37.06
N GLY A 33 -0.75 -15.15 -37.82
CA GLY A 33 -1.33 -16.27 -38.58
C GLY A 33 -2.29 -17.23 -37.87
N GLY A 34 -3.59 -16.98 -38.04
CA GLY A 34 -4.64 -17.98 -38.35
C GLY A 34 -4.84 -19.21 -37.46
N GLY A 35 -6.00 -19.28 -36.78
CA GLY A 35 -6.56 -20.54 -36.29
C GLY A 35 -7.52 -20.35 -35.12
N GLY A 36 -8.80 -20.71 -35.32
CA GLY A 36 -9.92 -20.40 -34.43
C GLY A 36 -9.76 -20.77 -32.96
N GLY A 37 -9.95 -19.77 -32.10
CA GLY A 37 -10.31 -19.92 -30.70
C GLY A 37 -11.39 -18.89 -30.39
N THR A 38 -12.61 -19.34 -30.15
CA THR A 38 -13.78 -18.50 -29.84
C THR A 38 -13.67 -17.93 -28.42
N GLY A 39 -12.74 -17.00 -28.22
CA GLY A 39 -12.62 -16.18 -27.02
C GLY A 39 -12.52 -14.70 -27.40
N PRO A 40 -12.98 -13.78 -26.54
CA PRO A 40 -12.86 -12.35 -26.80
C PRO A 40 -11.38 -11.97 -26.97
N VAL A 41 -11.07 -11.31 -28.08
CA VAL A 41 -9.70 -10.84 -28.38
C VAL A 41 -9.26 -9.89 -27.27
N PRO A 42 -8.07 -10.04 -26.65
CA PRO A 42 -7.58 -9.12 -25.64
C PRO A 42 -7.47 -7.68 -26.19
N PHE A 43 -7.70 -6.69 -25.33
CA PHE A 43 -7.54 -5.29 -25.72
C PHE A 43 -6.06 -4.93 -25.92
N ASP A 44 -5.72 -4.12 -26.93
CA ASP A 44 -4.32 -3.75 -27.20
C ASP A 44 -3.74 -2.90 -26.05
N SER A 45 -2.81 -3.48 -25.30
CA SER A 45 -2.13 -2.84 -24.18
C SER A 45 -0.76 -2.25 -24.53
N GLU A 46 -0.27 -2.47 -25.76
CA GLU A 46 1.10 -2.11 -26.16
C GLU A 46 1.16 -0.93 -27.11
N ARG A 47 0.16 -0.74 -27.98
CA ARG A 47 0.10 0.39 -28.93
C ARG A 47 -0.67 1.57 -28.36
N LEU A 48 -0.14 2.15 -27.28
CA LEU A 48 -0.76 3.27 -26.58
C LEU A 48 -0.16 4.63 -27.01
N PRO A 49 -0.94 5.73 -26.96
CA PRO A 49 -0.40 7.08 -27.11
C PRO A 49 0.73 7.35 -26.11
N SER A 50 1.87 7.86 -26.58
CA SER A 50 3.08 8.01 -25.75
C SER A 50 2.90 8.88 -24.50
N ASN A 51 1.99 9.85 -24.57
CA ASN A 51 1.61 10.72 -23.46
C ASN A 51 0.78 10.02 -22.37
N LEU A 52 0.21 8.84 -22.66
CA LEU A 52 -0.61 8.06 -21.73
C LEU A 52 0.09 6.78 -21.25
N THR A 53 1.01 6.23 -22.05
CA THR A 53 1.64 4.92 -21.83
C THR A 53 2.14 4.70 -20.40
N SER A 54 2.93 5.64 -19.86
CA SER A 54 3.51 5.53 -18.51
C SER A 54 2.46 5.44 -17.39
N HIS A 55 1.25 5.94 -17.61
CA HIS A 55 0.20 6.02 -16.60
C HIS A 55 -0.80 4.88 -16.69
N ILE A 56 -1.18 4.46 -17.90
CA ILE A 56 -2.31 3.54 -18.10
C ILE A 56 -1.90 2.11 -18.49
N GLN A 57 -0.71 1.92 -19.06
CA GLN A 57 -0.31 0.63 -19.65
C GLN A 57 -0.38 -0.54 -18.64
N ARG A 58 0.04 -0.29 -17.41
CA ARG A 58 0.02 -1.32 -16.34
C ARG A 58 -1.37 -1.85 -16.04
N PHE A 59 -2.41 -1.00 -16.11
CA PHE A 59 -3.80 -1.39 -15.87
C PHE A 59 -4.32 -2.29 -16.99
N LEU A 60 -4.03 -1.94 -18.24
CA LEU A 60 -4.46 -2.71 -19.41
C LEU A 60 -3.74 -4.07 -19.47
N ARG A 61 -2.44 -4.11 -19.16
CA ARG A 61 -1.69 -5.37 -19.04
C ARG A 61 -2.27 -6.28 -17.98
N VAL A 62 -2.58 -5.75 -16.79
CA VAL A 62 -3.20 -6.55 -15.71
C VAL A 62 -4.60 -7.01 -16.10
N ALA A 63 -5.41 -6.14 -16.73
CA ALA A 63 -6.72 -6.53 -17.23
C ALA A 63 -6.65 -7.73 -18.17
N ASN A 64 -5.72 -7.71 -19.13
CA ASN A 64 -5.55 -8.83 -20.07
C ASN A 64 -5.05 -10.12 -19.40
N LEU A 65 -4.23 -10.01 -18.33
CA LEU A 65 -3.74 -11.17 -17.59
C LEU A 65 -4.85 -11.91 -16.84
N ILE A 66 -5.79 -11.17 -16.25
CA ILE A 66 -6.83 -11.73 -15.38
C ILE A 66 -8.18 -11.93 -16.08
N GLU A 67 -8.36 -11.42 -17.30
CA GLU A 67 -9.64 -11.39 -18.02
C GLU A 67 -10.35 -12.75 -18.11
N ARG A 68 -9.59 -13.84 -18.27
CA ARG A 68 -10.18 -15.19 -18.39
C ARG A 68 -10.78 -15.70 -17.08
N GLU A 69 -10.14 -15.38 -15.97
CA GLU A 69 -10.47 -15.92 -14.65
C GLU A 69 -11.40 -14.98 -13.87
N GLU A 70 -11.16 -13.67 -14.02
CA GLU A 70 -11.81 -12.59 -13.29
C GLU A 70 -12.25 -11.46 -14.26
N PRO A 71 -13.24 -11.74 -15.13
CA PRO A 71 -13.64 -10.83 -16.21
C PRO A 71 -14.18 -9.50 -15.69
N ARG A 72 -14.92 -9.50 -14.57
CA ARG A 72 -15.40 -8.27 -13.94
C ARG A 72 -14.27 -7.41 -13.40
N VAL A 73 -13.25 -8.01 -12.81
CA VAL A 73 -12.09 -7.27 -12.29
C VAL A 73 -11.23 -6.72 -13.43
N ALA A 74 -11.09 -7.45 -14.53
CA ALA A 74 -10.45 -6.96 -15.74
C ALA A 74 -11.18 -5.73 -16.33
N TYR A 75 -12.51 -5.78 -16.39
CA TYR A 75 -13.33 -4.63 -16.78
C TYR A 75 -13.04 -3.40 -15.90
N LEU A 76 -13.01 -3.56 -14.57
CA LEU A 76 -12.74 -2.46 -13.64
C LEU A 76 -11.32 -1.88 -13.81
N CYS A 77 -10.34 -2.71 -14.15
CA CYS A 77 -8.99 -2.25 -14.49
C CYS A 77 -8.97 -1.42 -15.79
N ARG A 78 -9.72 -1.83 -16.82
CA ARG A 78 -9.89 -1.06 -18.07
C ARG A 78 -10.62 0.25 -17.83
N PHE A 79 -11.67 0.23 -17.01
CA PHE A 79 -12.41 1.42 -16.64
C PHE A 79 -11.50 2.43 -15.95
N ARG A 80 -10.66 1.96 -15.02
CA ARG A 80 -9.66 2.83 -14.36
C ARG A 80 -8.65 3.43 -15.35
N ALA A 81 -8.19 2.64 -16.32
CA ALA A 81 -7.31 3.13 -17.38
C ALA A 81 -7.98 4.24 -18.21
N PHE A 82 -9.28 4.08 -18.51
CA PHE A 82 -10.07 5.09 -19.22
C PHE A 82 -10.22 6.38 -18.40
N GLU A 83 -10.55 6.30 -17.12
CA GLU A 83 -10.65 7.48 -16.24
C GLU A 83 -9.34 8.28 -16.20
N ILE A 84 -8.20 7.60 -16.04
CA ILE A 84 -6.88 8.25 -16.02
C ILE A 84 -6.62 8.93 -17.37
N ALA A 85 -6.85 8.23 -18.48
CA ALA A 85 -6.70 8.82 -19.81
C ALA A 85 -7.63 10.02 -20.02
N HIS A 86 -8.87 9.94 -19.52
CA HIS A 86 -9.84 11.04 -19.58
C HIS A 86 -9.37 12.25 -18.77
N GLY A 87 -8.91 12.05 -17.54
CA GLY A 87 -8.40 13.12 -16.68
C GLY A 87 -7.13 13.79 -17.21
N MET A 88 -6.22 13.02 -17.82
CA MET A 88 -4.97 13.56 -18.37
C MET A 88 -5.15 14.42 -19.63
N ASP A 89 -6.15 14.11 -20.47
CA ASP A 89 -6.39 14.83 -21.72
C ASP A 89 -7.88 14.93 -22.04
N ARG A 90 -8.62 15.72 -21.26
CA ARG A 90 -10.09 15.79 -21.32
C ARG A 90 -10.63 16.06 -22.73
N ASN A 91 -9.93 16.89 -23.51
CA ASN A 91 -10.34 17.30 -24.85
C ASN A 91 -9.79 16.39 -25.97
N SER A 92 -8.97 15.38 -25.62
CA SER A 92 -8.36 14.43 -26.56
C SER A 92 -7.48 15.09 -27.62
N ASN A 93 -6.69 16.10 -27.22
CA ASN A 93 -5.83 16.88 -28.10
C ASN A 93 -4.52 16.15 -28.47
N GLY A 94 -4.11 15.17 -27.66
CA GLY A 94 -2.90 14.38 -27.89
C GLY A 94 -3.02 13.46 -29.11
N ARG A 95 -1.89 13.25 -29.80
CA ARG A 95 -1.82 12.39 -30.98
C ARG A 95 -2.33 10.98 -30.66
N GLY A 96 -3.38 10.54 -31.36
CA GLY A 96 -3.97 9.20 -31.19
C GLY A 96 -4.82 9.03 -29.92
N VAL A 97 -4.92 10.02 -29.04
CA VAL A 97 -5.69 9.92 -27.78
C VAL A 97 -7.18 9.72 -28.03
N ARG A 98 -7.75 10.46 -28.98
CA ARG A 98 -9.17 10.32 -29.32
C ARG A 98 -9.51 8.92 -29.83
N GLN A 99 -8.71 8.39 -30.76
CA GLN A 99 -8.89 7.03 -31.31
C GLN A 99 -8.76 5.99 -30.20
N PHE A 100 -7.75 6.13 -29.34
CA PHE A 100 -7.56 5.26 -28.19
C PHE A 100 -8.76 5.27 -27.24
N LYS A 101 -9.23 6.45 -26.81
CA LYS A 101 -10.37 6.59 -25.90
C LYS A 101 -11.65 6.01 -26.49
N THR A 102 -11.92 6.27 -27.77
CA THR A 102 -13.09 5.72 -28.47
C THR A 102 -13.02 4.19 -28.50
N SER A 103 -11.86 3.61 -28.82
CA SER A 103 -11.68 2.16 -28.84
C SER A 103 -11.84 1.53 -27.44
N LEU A 104 -11.24 2.14 -26.41
CA LEU A 104 -11.35 1.66 -25.04
C LEU A 104 -12.79 1.79 -24.51
N LEU A 105 -13.48 2.88 -24.82
CA LEU A 105 -14.89 3.07 -24.44
C LEU A 105 -15.78 2.03 -25.09
N GLN A 106 -15.61 1.78 -26.39
CA GLN A 106 -16.37 0.74 -27.10
C GLN A 106 -16.13 -0.65 -26.49
N ARG A 107 -14.89 -0.95 -26.07
CA ARG A 107 -14.60 -2.20 -25.35
C ARG A 107 -15.30 -2.25 -23.99
N LEU A 108 -15.33 -1.14 -23.24
CA LEU A 108 -16.04 -1.08 -21.96
C LEU A 108 -17.54 -1.32 -22.16
N GLU A 109 -18.17 -0.67 -23.13
CA GLU A 109 -19.59 -0.87 -23.45
C GLU A 109 -19.90 -2.34 -23.81
N GLN A 110 -19.01 -3.01 -24.54
CA GLN A 110 -19.16 -4.44 -24.87
C GLN A 110 -19.00 -5.37 -23.67
N ASP A 111 -18.09 -5.02 -22.75
CA ASP A 111 -17.74 -5.86 -21.60
C ASP A 111 -18.69 -5.62 -20.40
N GLU A 112 -19.44 -4.52 -20.35
CA GLU A 112 -20.22 -4.12 -19.16
C GLU A 112 -21.26 -5.17 -18.73
N ASP A 113 -22.26 -5.45 -19.56
CA ASP A 113 -23.34 -6.40 -19.22
C ASP A 113 -22.82 -7.84 -19.06
N PRO A 114 -21.98 -8.40 -19.95
CA PRO A 114 -21.49 -9.76 -19.81
C PRO A 114 -20.65 -9.96 -18.54
N THR A 115 -19.84 -8.97 -18.15
CA THR A 115 -19.02 -9.05 -16.94
C THR A 115 -19.85 -8.86 -15.67
N LEU A 116 -20.91 -8.04 -15.72
CA LEU A 116 -21.88 -7.92 -14.63
C LEU A 116 -22.65 -9.22 -14.41
N MET A 117 -23.08 -9.89 -15.48
CA MET A 117 -23.83 -11.15 -15.41
C MET A 117 -22.98 -12.32 -14.90
N SER A 118 -21.67 -12.31 -15.19
CA SER A 118 -20.73 -13.36 -14.78
C SER A 118 -20.00 -13.08 -13.45
N ARG A 119 -20.39 -12.02 -12.74
CA ARG A 119 -19.80 -11.67 -11.44
C ARG A 119 -20.09 -12.76 -10.40
N LYS A 120 -19.08 -13.08 -9.60
CA LYS A 120 -19.09 -14.02 -8.48
C LYS A 120 -19.55 -13.37 -7.17
N ASP A 121 -19.50 -12.04 -7.08
CA ASP A 121 -19.87 -11.28 -5.88
C ASP A 121 -20.93 -10.20 -6.13
N THR A 122 -21.57 -9.75 -5.05
CA THR A 122 -22.72 -8.84 -5.11
C THR A 122 -22.37 -7.41 -5.54
N SER A 123 -21.11 -6.98 -5.42
CA SER A 123 -20.65 -5.63 -5.77
C SER A 123 -19.22 -5.62 -6.31
N ASP A 124 -18.90 -4.61 -7.12
CA ASP A 124 -17.58 -4.42 -7.71
C ASP A 124 -16.47 -4.29 -6.66
N THR A 125 -16.78 -3.65 -5.53
CA THR A 125 -15.86 -3.53 -4.39
C THR A 125 -15.53 -4.89 -3.78
N ARG A 126 -16.52 -5.79 -3.66
CA ARG A 126 -16.32 -7.15 -3.13
C ARG A 126 -15.53 -8.02 -4.11
N GLU A 127 -15.83 -7.94 -5.40
CA GLU A 127 -15.05 -8.61 -6.46
C GLU A 127 -13.57 -8.22 -6.41
N LEU A 128 -13.30 -6.90 -6.38
CA LEU A 128 -11.94 -6.37 -6.32
C LEU A 128 -11.21 -6.86 -5.08
N ARG A 129 -11.87 -6.87 -3.91
CA ARG A 129 -11.29 -7.37 -2.65
C ARG A 129 -10.99 -8.85 -2.73
N ARG A 130 -11.95 -9.68 -3.15
CA ARG A 130 -11.77 -11.13 -3.25
C ARG A 130 -10.54 -11.48 -4.10
N VAL A 131 -10.44 -10.89 -5.29
CA VAL A 131 -9.32 -11.16 -6.20
C VAL A 131 -8.01 -10.59 -5.65
N TYR A 132 -8.03 -9.39 -5.07
CA TYR A 132 -6.86 -8.80 -4.44
C TYR A 132 -6.31 -9.65 -3.27
N HIS A 133 -7.18 -10.14 -2.39
CA HIS A 133 -6.80 -11.00 -1.27
C HIS A 133 -6.24 -12.33 -1.77
N ALA A 134 -6.84 -12.93 -2.81
CA ALA A 134 -6.34 -14.15 -3.41
C ALA A 134 -4.88 -14.01 -3.90
N TYR A 135 -4.55 -12.92 -4.62
CA TYR A 135 -3.17 -12.67 -5.04
C TYR A 135 -2.26 -12.29 -3.87
N SER A 136 -2.76 -11.58 -2.86
CA SER A 136 -1.98 -11.21 -1.67
C SER A 136 -1.59 -12.45 -0.87
N GLU A 137 -2.51 -13.38 -0.66
CA GLU A 137 -2.21 -14.67 -0.04
C GLU A 137 -1.22 -15.49 -0.86
N TYR A 138 -1.38 -15.53 -2.19
CA TYR A 138 -0.43 -16.22 -3.07
C TYR A 138 0.98 -15.65 -2.91
N ILE A 139 1.12 -14.32 -2.87
CA ILE A 139 2.42 -13.65 -2.66
C ILE A 139 3.02 -14.09 -1.32
N ILE A 140 2.25 -14.05 -0.23
CA ILE A 140 2.72 -14.44 1.11
C ILE A 140 3.16 -15.91 1.13
N LYS A 141 2.38 -16.82 0.54
CA LYS A 141 2.71 -18.25 0.44
C LYS A 141 3.96 -18.48 -0.41
N SER A 142 4.13 -17.72 -1.48
CA SER A 142 5.29 -17.84 -2.38
C SER A 142 6.59 -17.26 -1.81
N ASP A 143 6.53 -16.29 -0.89
CA ASP A 143 7.71 -15.62 -0.32
C ASP A 143 8.49 -16.52 0.65
N GLY A 144 7.84 -17.57 1.19
CA GLY A 144 8.48 -18.57 2.06
C GLY A 144 9.21 -19.69 1.30
N ALA A 145 9.06 -19.79 -0.01
CA ALA A 145 9.69 -20.81 -0.84
C ALA A 145 10.97 -20.26 -1.49
N PHE A 146 12.14 -20.66 -0.97
CA PHE A 146 13.43 -20.34 -1.58
C PHE A 146 13.63 -21.22 -2.82
N ASP A 147 13.09 -20.79 -3.96
CA ASP A 147 13.12 -21.60 -5.18
C ASP A 147 13.85 -20.89 -6.33
N LEU A 148 14.75 -21.63 -6.98
CA LEU A 148 15.65 -21.14 -8.05
C LEU A 148 15.01 -21.22 -9.43
N ASP A 149 13.77 -21.69 -9.53
CA ASP A 149 13.05 -21.82 -10.80
C ASP A 149 12.51 -20.46 -11.30
N ASP A 150 12.99 -20.04 -12.49
CA ASP A 150 12.62 -18.78 -13.14
C ASP A 150 11.09 -18.70 -13.41
N SER A 151 10.41 -19.84 -13.55
CA SER A 151 8.95 -19.89 -13.73
C SER A 151 8.21 -19.38 -12.48
N HIS A 152 8.58 -19.86 -11.29
CA HIS A 152 7.99 -19.43 -10.02
C HIS A 152 8.28 -17.95 -9.71
N ARG A 153 9.49 -17.48 -10.05
CA ARG A 153 9.87 -16.07 -9.93
C ARG A 153 9.00 -15.17 -10.81
N ASN A 154 8.78 -15.55 -12.07
CA ASN A 154 7.92 -14.81 -13.00
C ASN A 154 6.45 -14.79 -12.53
N LYS A 155 5.93 -15.91 -12.03
CA LYS A 155 4.58 -15.99 -11.44
C LYS A 155 4.43 -15.05 -10.25
N SER A 156 5.40 -15.04 -9.34
CA SER A 156 5.40 -14.17 -8.16
C SER A 156 5.49 -12.69 -8.53
N MET A 157 6.32 -12.34 -9.52
CA MET A 157 6.38 -10.98 -10.06
C MET A 157 5.06 -10.55 -10.70
N ASN A 158 4.41 -11.43 -11.46
CA ASN A 158 3.08 -11.15 -12.03
C ASN A 158 2.02 -10.99 -10.94
N ALA A 159 2.01 -11.83 -9.91
CA ALA A 159 1.11 -11.70 -8.76
C ALA A 159 1.28 -10.34 -8.06
N ARG A 160 2.54 -9.92 -7.79
CA ARG A 160 2.82 -8.59 -7.20
C ARG A 160 2.36 -7.44 -8.10
N ARG A 161 2.57 -7.54 -9.42
CA ARG A 161 2.08 -6.55 -10.39
C ARG A 161 0.55 -6.45 -10.39
N ILE A 162 -0.14 -7.59 -10.39
CA ILE A 162 -1.60 -7.67 -10.33
C ILE A 162 -2.09 -7.06 -9.02
N ALA A 163 -1.59 -7.52 -7.86
CA ALA A 163 -1.99 -7.01 -6.55
C ALA A 163 -1.80 -5.49 -6.43
N THR A 164 -0.72 -4.94 -6.96
CA THR A 164 -0.46 -3.49 -6.96
C THR A 164 -1.52 -2.71 -7.76
N VAL A 165 -1.88 -3.20 -8.95
CA VAL A 165 -2.91 -2.57 -9.78
C VAL A 165 -4.29 -2.70 -9.13
N LEU A 166 -4.63 -3.90 -8.64
CA LEU A 166 -5.91 -4.16 -7.97
C LEU A 166 -6.09 -3.30 -6.72
N PHE A 167 -5.04 -3.15 -5.90
CA PHE A 167 -5.03 -2.25 -4.76
C PHE A 167 -5.38 -0.81 -5.17
N GLN A 168 -4.76 -0.32 -6.24
CA GLN A 168 -5.01 1.04 -6.71
C GLN A 168 -6.44 1.22 -7.22
N VAL A 169 -6.95 0.26 -8.00
CA VAL A 169 -8.34 0.27 -8.49
C VAL A 169 -9.31 0.22 -7.31
N LEU A 170 -9.09 -0.69 -6.36
CA LEU A 170 -9.90 -0.84 -5.15
C LEU A 170 -9.94 0.46 -4.35
N LYS A 171 -8.78 1.06 -4.05
CA LYS A 171 -8.67 2.35 -3.33
C LYS A 171 -9.50 3.43 -4.02
N THR A 172 -9.44 3.52 -5.35
CA THR A 172 -10.20 4.52 -6.11
C THR A 172 -11.71 4.29 -6.06
N VAL A 173 -12.16 3.04 -6.21
CA VAL A 173 -13.58 2.67 -6.14
C VAL A 173 -14.13 2.91 -4.73
N THR A 174 -13.40 2.55 -3.68
CA THR A 174 -13.81 2.80 -2.30
C THR A 174 -13.83 4.29 -1.94
N ASN A 175 -12.89 5.09 -2.43
CA ASN A 175 -12.87 6.53 -2.17
C ASN A 175 -14.00 7.26 -2.90
N ALA A 176 -14.35 6.83 -4.12
CA ALA A 176 -15.48 7.35 -4.86
C ALA A 176 -16.81 6.99 -4.17
N ALA A 177 -16.95 5.75 -3.69
CA ALA A 177 -18.13 5.29 -2.94
C ALA A 177 -18.26 5.97 -1.56
N GLY A 178 -17.14 6.19 -0.85
CA GLY A 178 -17.12 6.88 0.44
C GLY A 178 -17.48 8.37 0.36
N SER A 179 -17.40 8.98 -0.83
CA SER A 179 -17.89 10.34 -1.07
C SER A 179 -19.41 10.41 -1.32
N GLN A 180 -20.08 9.26 -1.46
CA GLN A 180 -21.52 9.18 -1.74
C GLN A 180 -22.35 8.45 -0.66
N ALA A 181 -21.73 7.76 0.31
CA ALA A 181 -22.44 6.96 1.30
C ALA A 181 -22.16 7.39 2.75
N LEU A 182 -22.97 8.34 3.24
CA LEU A 182 -23.28 8.53 4.67
C LEU A 182 -24.55 7.74 5.01
N ALA A 183 -24.51 6.41 4.95
CA ALA A 183 -25.51 5.54 5.58
C ALA A 183 -25.10 4.06 5.51
N ASP A 184 -25.32 3.36 6.61
CA ASP A 184 -25.42 1.90 6.80
C ASP A 184 -24.16 1.01 6.70
N ARG A 185 -23.49 1.02 7.85
CA ARG A 185 -22.83 -0.03 8.62
C ARG A 185 -22.69 -1.47 8.10
N ASP A 186 -21.48 -1.94 8.43
CA ASP A 186 -21.08 -3.24 8.98
C ASP A 186 -20.72 -4.40 8.03
N ASP A 187 -19.60 -4.99 8.44
CA ASP A 187 -18.84 -6.14 7.95
C ASP A 187 -17.90 -5.99 6.75
N GLU A 188 -16.67 -6.42 7.00
CA GLU A 188 -15.48 -6.45 6.14
C GLU A 188 -14.76 -5.10 6.00
N LYS A 189 -13.99 -4.74 7.03
CA LYS A 189 -13.02 -3.65 6.98
C LYS A 189 -11.76 -4.11 6.25
N SER A 190 -11.36 -3.34 5.26
CA SER A 190 -10.31 -3.65 4.28
C SER A 190 -8.96 -3.95 4.95
N GLU A 191 -8.54 -5.22 4.98
CA GLU A 191 -7.13 -5.58 5.18
C GLU A 191 -6.37 -5.30 3.88
N LEU A 192 -5.97 -4.04 3.72
CA LEU A 192 -5.26 -3.57 2.55
C LEU A 192 -3.77 -3.94 2.68
N TYR A 193 -3.38 -5.09 2.13
CA TYR A 193 -2.00 -5.59 2.05
C TYR A 193 -1.02 -4.56 1.42
N VAL A 194 -0.20 -3.94 2.27
CA VAL A 194 0.96 -3.15 1.86
C VAL A 194 2.18 -4.10 1.84
N PRO A 195 2.75 -4.43 0.67
CA PRO A 195 3.57 -5.64 0.49
C PRO A 195 4.86 -5.80 1.29
N TYR A 196 5.23 -4.86 2.17
CA TYR A 196 6.51 -4.89 2.89
C TYR A 196 6.42 -4.42 4.35
N ASN A 197 5.25 -3.97 4.79
CA ASN A 197 5.03 -3.44 6.13
C ASN A 197 4.31 -4.48 6.98
N ILE A 198 4.88 -4.78 8.15
CA ILE A 198 4.38 -5.79 9.09
C ILE A 198 3.22 -5.23 9.91
N LEU A 199 3.23 -3.93 10.21
CA LEU A 199 2.21 -3.30 11.03
C LEU A 199 1.05 -2.83 10.15
N PRO A 200 -0.18 -3.34 10.37
CA PRO A 200 -1.36 -2.87 9.67
C PRO A 200 -1.80 -1.55 10.32
N LEU A 201 -1.21 -0.44 9.85
CA LEU A 201 -1.44 0.92 10.37
C LEU A 201 -2.67 1.60 9.76
N ASP A 202 -3.31 0.94 8.80
CA ASP A 202 -4.52 1.36 8.12
C ASP A 202 -5.78 1.27 9.02
N GLN A 203 -6.90 1.79 8.53
CA GLN A 203 -8.12 1.93 9.33
C GLN A 203 -8.73 0.58 9.77
N GLY A 204 -8.39 -0.54 9.10
CA GLY A 204 -8.80 -1.90 9.49
C GLY A 204 -7.83 -2.60 10.45
N GLY A 205 -6.54 -2.26 10.37
CA GLY A 205 -5.46 -2.96 11.07
C GLY A 205 -5.48 -2.93 12.61
N SER A 206 -6.24 -2.03 13.20
CA SER A 206 -6.31 -1.84 14.66
C SER A 206 -6.73 -3.09 15.46
N GLN A 207 -7.37 -4.08 14.82
CA GLN A 207 -7.80 -5.31 15.48
C GLN A 207 -6.74 -6.42 15.49
N HIS A 208 -5.67 -6.32 14.69
CA HIS A 208 -4.64 -7.38 14.63
C HIS A 208 -3.93 -7.56 15.98
N ALA A 209 -3.58 -8.81 16.30
CA ALA A 209 -2.91 -9.16 17.54
C ALA A 209 -1.63 -8.35 17.81
N ILE A 210 -0.82 -8.10 16.77
CA ILE A 210 0.39 -7.28 16.88
C ILE A 210 0.09 -5.83 17.28
N MET A 211 -1.03 -5.27 16.82
CA MET A 211 -1.49 -3.93 17.17
C MET A 211 -2.11 -3.87 18.57
N GLN A 212 -2.40 -5.02 19.20
CA GLN A 212 -2.90 -5.09 20.57
C GLN A 212 -1.80 -4.95 21.63
N LEU A 213 -0.53 -5.18 21.26
CA LEU A 213 0.62 -5.09 22.16
C LEU A 213 0.73 -3.67 22.75
N PRO A 214 0.87 -3.52 24.08
CA PRO A 214 0.86 -2.21 24.72
C PRO A 214 2.00 -1.31 24.25
N GLU A 215 3.16 -1.88 23.89
CA GLU A 215 4.32 -1.12 23.44
C GLU A 215 4.15 -0.61 22.01
N ILE A 216 3.50 -1.40 21.15
CA ILE A 216 3.12 -0.97 19.81
C ILE A 216 2.07 0.13 19.90
N LYS A 217 1.03 -0.02 20.73
CA LYS A 217 0.02 1.03 20.97
C LYS A 217 0.65 2.33 21.44
N ALA A 218 1.58 2.26 22.39
CA ALA A 218 2.27 3.43 22.93
C ALA A 218 3.14 4.11 21.86
N ALA A 219 3.88 3.34 21.05
CA ALA A 219 4.70 3.87 19.96
C ALA A 219 3.85 4.50 18.85
N VAL A 220 2.75 3.85 18.43
CA VAL A 220 1.80 4.38 17.44
C VAL A 220 1.17 5.67 17.93
N ALA A 221 0.74 5.73 19.20
CA ALA A 221 0.17 6.93 19.79
C ALA A 221 1.18 8.09 19.82
N ALA A 222 2.46 7.80 20.08
CA ALA A 222 3.52 8.81 20.06
C ALA A 222 3.76 9.37 18.64
N VAL A 223 3.72 8.53 17.62
CA VAL A 223 3.90 8.96 16.21
C VAL A 223 2.65 9.68 15.65
N ARG A 224 1.44 9.30 16.09
CA ARG A 224 0.17 9.97 15.72
C ARG A 224 -0.08 11.28 16.46
N ASN A 225 0.66 11.55 17.52
CA ASN A 225 0.56 12.85 18.17
C ASN A 225 1.11 13.90 17.21
N ILE A 226 0.28 14.84 16.77
CA ILE A 226 0.66 15.95 15.87
C ILE A 226 0.52 17.32 16.56
N ARG A 227 0.32 17.33 17.88
CA ARG A 227 0.20 18.57 18.66
C ARG A 227 1.54 19.31 18.69
N GLY A 228 1.54 20.61 18.41
CA GLY A 228 2.74 21.44 18.43
C GLY A 228 3.58 21.37 17.15
N LEU A 229 3.03 20.85 16.05
CA LEU A 229 3.63 21.04 14.72
C LEU A 229 3.51 22.50 14.26
N PRO A 230 4.48 23.01 13.48
CA PRO A 230 4.40 24.35 12.92
C PRO A 230 3.14 24.47 12.05
N SER A 231 2.41 25.58 12.22
CA SER A 231 1.18 25.84 11.47
C SER A 231 1.48 26.00 9.99
N THR A 232 0.95 25.12 9.16
CA THR A 232 1.07 25.19 7.70
C THR A 232 -0.15 25.89 7.12
N GLN A 233 -0.25 27.20 7.31
CA GLN A 233 -1.37 28.01 6.81
C GLN A 233 -1.54 27.90 5.27
N ASP A 234 -0.47 27.57 4.54
CA ASP A 234 -0.51 27.37 3.08
C ASP A 234 -0.90 25.95 2.64
N LEU A 235 -0.91 24.96 3.54
CA LEU A 235 -1.27 23.56 3.24
C LEU A 235 -2.72 23.19 3.62
N GLU A 236 -3.54 24.14 4.06
CA GLU A 236 -4.93 23.93 4.51
C GLU A 236 -5.87 23.26 3.47
N LYS A 237 -5.43 23.10 2.21
CA LYS A 237 -6.14 22.31 1.18
C LYS A 237 -5.97 20.79 1.34
N THR A 238 -4.96 20.36 2.07
CA THR A 238 -4.73 18.97 2.47
C THR A 238 -5.33 18.83 3.87
N GLY A 239 -6.25 17.89 4.10
CA GLY A 239 -6.96 17.77 5.38
C GLY A 239 -6.04 17.54 6.60
N SER A 240 -6.63 17.26 7.77
CA SER A 240 -5.85 16.94 8.99
C SER A 240 -4.90 15.77 8.73
N PHE A 241 -3.61 15.97 9.02
CA PHE A 241 -2.61 14.89 8.97
C PHE A 241 -2.96 13.79 9.99
N MET A 242 -2.75 12.53 9.62
CA MET A 242 -2.97 11.37 10.49
C MET A 242 -1.82 11.17 11.48
N ASP A 243 -0.59 11.45 11.05
CA ASP A 243 0.62 11.28 11.86
C ASP A 243 1.77 12.21 11.40
N LEU A 244 2.87 12.19 12.15
CA LEU A 244 4.07 12.98 11.87
C LEU A 244 4.73 12.68 10.53
N PHE A 245 4.65 11.44 10.06
CA PHE A 245 5.30 11.01 8.83
C PHE A 245 4.52 11.47 7.61
N GLU A 246 3.19 11.48 7.69
CA GLU A 246 2.35 12.11 6.67
C GLU A 246 2.64 13.61 6.57
N PHE A 247 2.72 14.30 7.72
CA PHE A 247 3.12 15.71 7.76
C PHE A 247 4.48 15.95 7.09
N LEU A 248 5.53 15.24 7.52
CA LEU A 248 6.87 15.37 6.95
C LEU A 248 6.90 14.99 5.46
N GLY A 249 6.18 13.94 5.08
CA GLY A 249 6.06 13.49 3.70
C GLY A 249 5.50 14.54 2.78
N VAL A 250 4.41 15.21 3.20
CA VAL A 250 3.77 16.27 2.42
C VAL A 250 4.61 17.54 2.40
N VAL A 251 5.17 17.97 3.54
CA VAL A 251 5.95 19.23 3.63
C VAL A 251 7.25 19.16 2.82
N PHE A 252 7.95 18.03 2.85
CA PHE A 252 9.25 17.88 2.18
C PHE A 252 9.18 17.10 0.86
N GLY A 253 8.02 16.55 0.49
CA GLY A 253 7.83 15.82 -0.77
C GLY A 253 8.51 14.45 -0.82
N PHE A 254 8.59 13.73 0.32
CA PHE A 254 9.18 12.39 0.37
C PHE A 254 8.31 11.35 -0.37
N GLN A 255 8.94 10.29 -0.90
CA GLN A 255 8.21 9.23 -1.59
C GLN A 255 7.28 8.47 -0.63
N GLU A 256 6.03 8.21 -1.03
CA GLU A 256 5.03 7.54 -0.17
C GLU A 256 5.54 6.21 0.41
N GLY A 257 6.26 5.42 -0.39
CA GLY A 257 6.84 4.15 0.07
C GLY A 257 7.91 4.34 1.15
N ASN A 258 8.79 5.33 0.99
CA ASN A 258 9.78 5.67 2.01
C ASN A 258 9.11 6.14 3.30
N VAL A 259 8.09 7.00 3.18
CA VAL A 259 7.29 7.47 4.33
C VAL A 259 6.65 6.29 5.08
N ALA A 260 6.00 5.38 4.36
CA ALA A 260 5.37 4.20 4.96
C ALA A 260 6.39 3.29 5.66
N ASN A 261 7.56 3.06 5.04
CA ASN A 261 8.59 2.17 5.57
C ASN A 261 9.27 2.78 6.81
N GLN A 262 9.66 4.06 6.75
CA GLN A 262 10.34 4.72 7.88
C GLN A 262 9.41 4.96 9.06
N ARG A 263 8.12 5.18 8.80
CA ARG A 263 7.10 5.25 9.85
C ARG A 263 7.03 3.95 10.65
N GLU A 264 6.90 2.81 9.97
CA GLU A 264 6.88 1.50 10.64
C GLU A 264 8.19 1.24 11.37
N HIS A 265 9.33 1.51 10.73
CA HIS A 265 10.64 1.35 11.32
C HIS A 265 10.79 2.12 12.65
N LEU A 266 10.34 3.38 12.70
CA LEU A 266 10.37 4.15 13.94
C LEU A 266 9.46 3.57 15.02
N ILE A 267 8.25 3.13 14.67
CA ILE A 267 7.30 2.52 15.60
C ILE A 267 7.93 1.26 16.23
N LEU A 268 8.51 0.39 15.42
CA LEU A 268 9.18 -0.83 15.88
C LEU A 268 10.39 -0.54 16.78
N LEU A 269 11.20 0.46 16.42
CA LEU A 269 12.34 0.90 17.25
C LEU A 269 11.89 1.40 18.62
N LEU A 270 10.85 2.27 18.65
CA LEU A 270 10.30 2.81 19.89
C LEU A 270 9.71 1.72 20.77
N ALA A 271 8.90 0.81 20.20
CA ALA A 271 8.33 -0.32 20.92
C ALA A 271 9.43 -1.23 21.49
N SER A 272 10.45 -1.56 20.70
CA SER A 272 11.59 -2.39 21.11
C SER A 272 12.39 -1.77 22.27
N ILE A 273 12.65 -0.46 22.22
CA ILE A 273 13.32 0.26 23.33
C ILE A 273 12.41 0.30 24.57
N HIS A 274 11.11 0.50 24.37
CA HIS A 274 10.14 0.56 25.46
C HIS A 274 10.08 -0.76 26.24
N VAL A 275 9.98 -1.92 25.55
CA VAL A 275 10.03 -3.26 26.18
C VAL A 275 11.32 -3.44 27.00
N ARG A 276 12.47 -3.08 26.44
CA ARG A 276 13.76 -3.23 27.15
C ARG A 276 13.86 -2.39 28.42
N LYS A 277 13.13 -1.27 28.48
CA LYS A 277 13.10 -0.37 29.65
C LYS A 277 11.99 -0.67 30.64
N SER A 278 10.81 -1.09 30.18
CA SER A 278 9.71 -1.50 31.07
C SER A 278 10.10 -2.72 31.90
N HIS A 279 10.92 -3.62 31.36
CA HIS A 279 11.50 -4.72 32.15
C HIS A 279 12.40 -4.23 33.31
N LYS A 280 12.86 -2.97 33.28
CA LYS A 280 13.68 -2.35 34.33
C LYS A 280 12.90 -1.38 35.23
N GLN A 281 11.65 -1.03 34.90
CA GLN A 281 10.83 -0.04 35.63
C GLN A 281 9.34 -0.47 35.64
N THR A 282 8.76 -0.58 36.84
CA THR A 282 7.45 -1.18 37.16
C THR A 282 6.20 -0.49 36.56
N SER A 283 6.32 0.52 35.67
CA SER A 283 5.16 1.19 35.06
C SER A 283 5.15 1.05 33.54
N ILE A 284 4.13 0.36 33.01
CA ILE A 284 4.02 -0.08 31.60
C ILE A 284 3.19 0.90 30.72
N ASN A 285 2.52 1.90 31.31
CA ASN A 285 1.34 2.50 30.65
C ASN A 285 1.59 3.74 29.77
N LYS A 286 2.83 4.24 29.66
CA LYS A 286 3.17 5.34 28.73
C LYS A 286 4.56 5.10 28.15
N LEU A 287 4.75 5.40 26.86
CA LEU A 287 6.08 5.47 26.25
C LEU A 287 6.90 6.47 27.07
N GLY A 288 7.79 5.97 27.92
CA GLY A 288 8.59 6.82 28.78
C GLY A 288 9.50 7.74 27.96
N ASP A 289 9.63 8.99 28.35
CA ASP A 289 10.55 9.98 27.75
C ASP A 289 11.95 9.38 27.53
N ALA A 290 12.38 8.51 28.45
CA ALA A 290 13.64 7.80 28.37
C ALA A 290 13.82 6.95 27.11
N ALA A 291 12.77 6.38 26.52
CA ALA A 291 12.86 5.59 25.29
C ALA A 291 13.15 6.48 24.08
N VAL A 292 12.44 7.60 23.98
CA VAL A 292 12.65 8.61 22.94
C VAL A 292 14.04 9.24 23.09
N ASP A 293 14.44 9.61 24.31
CA ASP A 293 15.75 10.21 24.58
C ASP A 293 16.92 9.31 24.17
N GLU A 294 16.83 8.01 24.45
CA GLU A 294 17.84 7.05 24.02
C GLU A 294 17.91 6.97 22.50
N LEU A 295 16.77 6.96 21.82
CA LEU A 295 16.73 6.89 20.37
C LEU A 295 17.30 8.16 19.72
N VAL A 296 16.91 9.35 20.22
CA VAL A 296 17.47 10.63 19.78
C VAL A 296 18.98 10.60 19.91
N LYS A 297 19.51 10.19 21.07
CA LYS A 297 20.95 10.13 21.32
C LYS A 297 21.67 9.17 20.36
N LYS A 298 21.04 8.06 19.98
CA LYS A 298 21.62 7.11 19.00
C LYS A 298 21.62 7.69 17.59
N ILE A 299 20.48 8.21 17.13
CA ILE A 299 20.31 8.73 15.78
C ILE A 299 21.13 10.01 15.56
N SER A 300 21.14 10.92 16.54
CA SER A 300 21.85 12.21 16.43
C SER A 300 23.35 12.11 16.72
N LYS A 301 23.90 10.93 17.03
CA LYS A 301 25.32 10.77 17.40
C LYS A 301 26.26 11.30 16.31
N ASN A 302 26.01 10.92 15.05
CA ASN A 302 26.84 11.34 13.92
C ASN A 302 26.69 12.84 13.67
N TYR A 303 25.46 13.35 13.67
CA TYR A 303 25.17 14.77 13.53
C TYR A 303 25.84 15.63 14.61
N THR A 304 25.76 15.19 15.88
CA THR A 304 26.39 15.90 17.00
C THR A 304 27.90 15.96 16.86
N SER A 305 28.54 14.87 16.42
CA SER A 305 29.97 14.84 16.14
C SER A 305 30.35 15.76 14.97
N TRP A 306 29.54 15.78 13.92
CA TRP A 306 29.73 16.65 12.76
C TRP A 306 29.60 18.14 13.11
N CYS A 307 28.59 18.53 13.88
CA CYS A 307 28.45 19.91 14.37
C CYS A 307 29.65 20.33 15.23
N LYS A 308 30.12 19.46 16.13
CA LYS A 308 31.31 19.72 16.95
C LYS A 308 32.57 19.88 16.11
N PHE A 309 32.76 19.02 15.11
CA PHE A 309 33.90 19.07 14.21
C PHE A 309 33.94 20.38 13.42
N LEU A 310 32.79 20.85 12.93
CA LEU A 310 32.69 22.11 12.17
C LEU A 310 32.53 23.37 13.04
N GLY A 311 32.45 23.24 14.37
CA GLY A 311 32.19 24.37 15.27
C GLY A 311 30.81 25.02 15.08
N LYS A 312 29.82 24.27 14.55
CA LYS A 312 28.45 24.75 14.31
C LYS A 312 27.54 24.45 15.51
N LYS A 313 26.58 25.34 15.77
CA LYS A 313 25.49 25.08 16.72
C LYS A 313 24.55 24.02 16.14
N SER A 314 23.94 23.20 17.00
CA SER A 314 22.93 22.22 16.57
C SER A 314 21.63 22.91 16.17
N SER A 315 21.04 22.50 15.05
CA SER A 315 19.69 22.93 14.59
C SER A 315 18.56 22.19 15.31
N ILE A 316 18.88 21.17 16.10
CA ILE A 316 17.92 20.50 16.98
C ILE A 316 17.64 21.42 18.16
N GLU A 317 16.52 22.13 18.11
CA GLU A 317 16.02 22.99 19.18
C GLU A 317 14.76 22.35 19.78
N LEU A 318 14.71 22.27 21.12
CA LEU A 318 13.59 21.65 21.82
C LEU A 318 12.83 22.69 22.62
N PRO A 319 11.48 22.72 22.56
CA PRO A 319 10.68 23.61 23.38
C PRO A 319 10.86 23.29 24.87
N TYR A 320 10.65 24.29 25.73
CA TYR A 320 10.75 24.14 27.18
C TYR A 320 9.68 23.21 27.78
N VAL A 321 8.52 23.11 27.12
CA VAL A 321 7.42 22.25 27.56
C VAL A 321 7.76 20.79 27.27
N LYS A 322 7.89 19.97 28.31
CA LYS A 322 8.35 18.56 28.21
C LYS A 322 7.58 17.73 27.19
N GLN A 323 6.25 17.86 27.15
CA GLN A 323 5.41 17.09 26.24
C GLN A 323 5.62 17.50 24.77
N GLU A 324 5.78 18.80 24.49
CA GLU A 324 6.13 19.30 23.16
C GLU A 324 7.56 18.94 22.77
N ALA A 325 8.47 18.86 23.75
CA ALA A 325 9.86 18.46 23.53
C ALA A 325 9.96 16.99 23.09
N GLN A 326 9.18 16.09 23.70
CA GLN A 326 9.10 14.69 23.27
C GLN A 326 8.61 14.60 21.81
N GLN A 327 7.62 15.42 21.47
CA GLN A 327 7.06 15.48 20.13
C GLN A 327 8.08 15.96 19.08
N HIS A 328 8.81 17.03 19.38
CA HIS A 328 9.87 17.55 18.52
C HIS A 328 11.00 16.54 18.34
N LYS A 329 11.35 15.78 19.39
CA LYS A 329 12.34 14.70 19.28
C LYS A 329 11.92 13.64 18.25
N ILE A 330 10.67 13.19 18.30
CA ILE A 330 10.14 12.21 17.34
C ILE A 330 10.11 12.81 15.93
N LEU A 331 9.72 14.09 15.80
CA LEU A 331 9.77 14.82 14.53
C LEU A 331 11.19 14.83 13.93
N TYR A 332 12.21 15.19 14.71
CA TYR A 332 13.60 15.20 14.26
C TYR A 332 14.11 13.81 13.89
N ILE A 333 13.76 12.78 14.66
CA ILE A 333 14.09 11.39 14.30
C ILE A 333 13.42 11.03 12.98
N GLY A 334 12.12 11.33 12.82
CA GLY A 334 11.37 11.06 11.59
C GLY A 334 11.99 11.73 10.38
N LEU A 335 12.32 13.02 10.48
CA LEU A 335 12.99 13.78 9.41
C LEU A 335 14.34 13.16 9.05
N TYR A 336 15.17 12.82 10.05
CA TYR A 336 16.46 12.18 9.80
C TYR A 336 16.31 10.83 9.08
N LEU A 337 15.35 10.00 9.51
CA LEU A 337 15.09 8.69 8.89
C LEU A 337 14.56 8.84 7.46
N LEU A 338 13.72 9.83 7.18
CA LEU A 338 13.21 10.10 5.84
C LEU A 338 14.31 10.57 4.89
N ILE A 339 15.16 11.50 5.34
CA ILE A 339 16.35 11.94 4.59
C ILE A 339 17.24 10.73 4.30
N TRP A 340 17.56 9.94 5.34
CA TRP A 340 18.36 8.72 5.18
C TRP A 340 17.71 7.72 4.22
N GLY A 341 16.39 7.61 4.25
CA GLY A 341 15.59 6.75 3.39
C GLY A 341 15.62 7.13 1.90
N GLU A 342 15.68 8.41 1.55
CA GLU A 342 15.83 8.85 0.15
C GLU A 342 17.29 8.96 -0.31
N ALA A 343 18.23 9.04 0.63
CA ALA A 343 19.62 9.40 0.36
C ALA A 343 20.46 8.29 -0.32
N ALA A 344 19.85 7.47 -1.21
CA ALA A 344 20.45 6.44 -2.07
C ALA A 344 21.96 6.17 -1.85
N ASN A 345 22.82 6.69 -2.73
CA ASN A 345 24.28 6.57 -2.66
C ASN A 345 24.91 7.49 -1.60
N LEU A 346 24.21 8.54 -1.18
CA LEU A 346 24.68 9.48 -0.15
C LEU A 346 24.69 8.88 1.26
N ARG A 347 24.05 7.71 1.47
CA ARG A 347 24.13 6.98 2.75
C ARG A 347 25.54 6.62 3.17
N PHE A 348 26.45 6.51 2.21
CA PHE A 348 27.88 6.26 2.45
C PHE A 348 28.70 7.54 2.69
N MET A 349 28.04 8.70 2.70
CA MET A 349 28.63 10.01 2.98
C MET A 349 27.93 10.65 4.19
N PRO A 350 28.26 10.24 5.43
CA PRO A 350 27.56 10.67 6.62
C PRO A 350 27.60 12.20 6.82
N GLU A 351 28.63 12.89 6.34
CA GLU A 351 28.75 14.35 6.37
C GLU A 351 27.68 15.02 5.50
N CYS A 352 27.37 14.46 4.32
CA CYS A 352 26.30 14.96 3.45
C CYS A 352 24.93 14.81 4.12
N LEU A 353 24.68 13.68 4.78
CA LEU A 353 23.46 13.49 5.55
C LEU A 353 23.34 14.50 6.70
N CYS A 354 24.43 14.75 7.41
CA CYS A 354 24.45 15.74 8.49
C CYS A 354 24.21 17.15 7.95
N TYR A 355 24.79 17.49 6.80
CA TYR A 355 24.58 18.77 6.13
C TYR A 355 23.12 18.98 5.71
N ILE A 356 22.51 17.99 5.04
CA ILE A 356 21.10 18.05 4.61
C ILE A 356 20.16 18.11 5.83
N PHE A 357 20.49 17.42 6.91
CA PHE A 357 19.67 17.51 8.14
C PHE A 357 19.87 18.83 8.90
N HIS A 358 21.03 19.48 8.75
CA HIS A 358 21.34 20.74 9.46
C HIS A 358 20.59 21.95 8.88
N HIS A 359 20.41 21.96 7.56
CA HIS A 359 19.85 23.05 6.76
C HIS A 359 18.44 22.73 6.31
#